data_AF-A0A3B8R3Q7-F1
#
_entry.id   AF-A0A3B8R3Q7-F1
#
_cell.length_a   1.000
_cell.length_b   1.000
_cell.length_c   1.000
_cell.angle_alpha   90.00
_cell.angle_beta   90.00
_cell.angle_gamma   90.00
#
_symmetry.space_group_name_H-M   'P 1'
#
loop_
_entity.id
_entity.type
_entity.pdbx_description
1 polymer ?
#
loop_
_entity_poly.entity_id
_entity_poly.type
_entity_poly.pdbx_seq_one_letter_code
_entity_poly.pdbx_strand_id
1 'polypeptide(L)'
;MKKVISYSLAIAAVAGLTGCNGKMNQFQADYFTTNPNPLEVVGTQVPATVNGNIPAKFFKKNAVVTVTPVLVYASGETASAPVTFQGEKVRGNNPVINYGFGNSISIPVNYTYTPAMQKSELYLTFNVQQGNKTYALPRVKVADGVVATAALADAGTVNPALAPDAFQRIINEKYSAQIRFIINQANIRKNQIDSPEMLSLNEQLRNAAAAKNREIQEINIESYASPDGPLSFNTKLAEKREQNTKGFVNDRLKKDKITEFGELTAQFTPEDWEGFQKLVAASNIQDKELILSILQQTKDPEIRDQRIRDLSNVFETLAEEILPQLRYSKITASIDVIGKSDAEINAAFDTNPASLTVDELLYAATLTDNNNRKQAIYEAVTKYYPNDYRGYNDLGLAQYVNKDYKSALKNFNKAAQLAPNATEPKMNQGLISLLNKDYNAANRSFGSAAGQQGLGDALGVYYLTQGDNAAAVKAFGNSKTNNAALAQILTKDYSAAKNTLAAVANPNATTYYLTAVLGARTNNTAMAASNLKKAIALDPSLATNALNDLEFSKIDVKSLVK
;
A
#
# COMPACT_ATOMS: atom_id res chain seq x y z
N MET A 1 1.00 10.83 117.60
CA MET A 1 0.30 11.73 116.66
C MET A 1 0.38 11.13 115.25
N LYS A 2 -0.65 11.38 114.44
CA LYS A 2 -1.01 10.72 113.18
C LYS A 2 -0.03 11.00 112.01
N LYS A 3 0.17 9.97 111.15
CA LYS A 3 0.03 9.92 109.66
C LYS A 3 0.28 11.24 108.89
N VAL A 4 0.99 11.35 107.75
CA VAL A 4 1.06 10.46 106.56
C VAL A 4 1.95 11.08 105.43
N ILE A 5 2.52 10.21 104.57
CA ILE A 5 2.86 10.33 103.12
C ILE A 5 4.08 11.15 102.60
N SER A 6 5.08 10.37 102.15
CA SER A 6 5.77 10.32 100.84
C SER A 6 6.04 11.57 99.98
N TYR A 7 7.27 11.72 99.47
CA TYR A 7 7.57 11.81 98.01
C TYR A 7 9.08 11.69 97.71
N SER A 8 9.35 11.20 96.51
CA SER A 8 10.58 10.78 95.85
C SER A 8 11.49 11.91 95.36
N LEU A 9 12.81 11.68 95.26
CA LEU A 9 13.79 12.38 94.40
C LEU A 9 14.95 11.41 94.10
N ALA A 10 15.15 10.87 92.88
CA ALA A 10 15.70 11.47 91.65
C ALA A 10 17.21 11.76 91.71
N ILE A 11 18.00 11.06 90.87
CA ILE A 11 19.28 11.46 90.18
C ILE A 11 19.57 10.31 89.19
N ALA A 12 19.19 10.45 87.91
CA ALA A 12 19.93 11.06 86.80
C ALA A 12 20.82 10.05 86.04
N ALA A 13 20.26 9.51 84.95
CA ALA A 13 21.03 8.88 83.88
C ALA A 13 21.17 9.90 82.75
N VAL A 14 22.41 10.35 82.51
CA VAL A 14 22.79 11.18 81.37
C VAL A 14 22.68 10.34 80.11
N ALA A 15 21.60 10.51 79.35
CA ALA A 15 21.49 10.02 77.99
C ALA A 15 22.19 11.02 77.06
N GLY A 16 23.29 10.60 76.45
CA GLY A 16 24.02 11.39 75.46
C GLY A 16 23.13 11.79 74.28
N LEU A 17 23.06 13.10 74.03
CA LEU A 17 22.54 13.67 72.81
C LEU A 17 23.57 13.52 71.68
N THR A 18 23.66 12.33 71.08
CA THR A 18 24.28 12.18 69.76
C THR A 18 23.27 12.61 68.70
N GLY A 19 23.37 13.85 68.24
CA GLY A 19 22.59 14.36 67.12
C GLY A 19 22.81 13.49 65.87
N CYS A 20 21.74 12.85 65.38
CA CYS A 20 21.70 12.01 64.19
C CYS A 20 22.08 12.76 62.90
N ASN A 21 23.37 12.91 62.63
CA ASN A 21 23.93 13.48 61.40
C ASN A 21 24.57 12.39 60.51
N GLY A 22 24.04 11.16 60.57
CA GLY A 22 24.49 10.03 59.76
C GLY A 22 24.09 10.17 58.29
N LYS A 23 24.86 9.51 57.41
CA LYS A 23 24.53 9.35 55.99
C LYS A 23 23.12 8.77 55.84
N MET A 24 22.50 9.00 54.69
CA MET A 24 21.25 8.32 54.31
C MET A 24 21.43 6.81 54.29
N ASN A 25 20.39 6.08 54.72
CA ASN A 25 20.33 4.63 54.58
C ASN A 25 20.19 4.25 53.11
N GLN A 26 20.57 3.01 52.77
CA GLN A 26 20.38 2.47 51.44
C GLN A 26 18.89 2.31 51.12
N PHE A 27 18.49 2.68 49.90
CA PHE A 27 17.17 2.39 49.35
C PHE A 27 17.00 0.88 49.17
N GLN A 28 15.84 0.35 49.53
CA GLN A 28 15.51 -1.07 49.37
C GLN A 28 14.69 -1.28 48.10
N ALA A 29 14.77 -2.48 47.52
CA ALA A 29 14.05 -2.82 46.29
C ALA A 29 12.52 -2.79 46.45
N ASP A 30 12.03 -3.17 47.63
CA ASP A 30 10.60 -3.14 47.99
C ASP A 30 10.01 -1.72 48.07
N TYR A 31 10.85 -0.69 48.07
CA TYR A 31 10.38 0.70 47.96
C TYR A 31 9.93 1.04 46.55
N PHE A 32 10.23 0.23 45.54
CA PHE A 32 9.96 0.55 44.14
C PHE A 32 9.11 -0.51 43.45
N THR A 33 8.26 -0.05 42.56
CA THR A 33 7.56 -0.89 41.58
C THR A 33 7.74 -0.28 40.20
N THR A 34 7.92 -1.12 39.18
CA THR A 34 8.07 -0.66 37.79
C THR A 34 6.89 -1.11 36.97
N ASN A 35 6.38 -0.23 36.10
CA ASN A 35 5.33 -0.54 35.15
C ASN A 35 5.74 -0.11 33.73
N PRO A 36 5.77 -1.01 32.74
CA PRO A 36 5.57 -2.46 32.86
C PRO A 36 6.76 -3.18 33.55
N ASN A 37 6.53 -4.38 34.08
CA ASN A 37 7.58 -5.29 34.55
C ASN A 37 7.22 -6.75 34.15
N PRO A 38 7.98 -7.42 33.27
CA PRO A 38 9.21 -6.95 32.62
C PRO A 38 9.00 -5.71 31.74
N LEU A 39 10.08 -5.02 31.38
CA LEU A 39 9.97 -3.88 30.45
C LEU A 39 9.54 -4.40 29.06
N GLU A 40 8.98 -3.53 28.22
CA GLU A 40 8.53 -3.90 26.87
C GLU A 40 8.89 -2.79 25.87
N VAL A 41 9.18 -3.19 24.63
CA VAL A 41 9.34 -2.25 23.51
C VAL A 41 7.97 -1.75 23.07
N VAL A 42 7.81 -0.43 23.01
CA VAL A 42 6.68 0.25 22.39
C VAL A 42 7.20 1.07 21.21
N GLY A 43 6.86 0.63 20.01
CA GLY A 43 7.43 1.16 18.77
C GLY A 43 8.93 0.92 18.71
N THR A 44 9.72 1.97 18.92
CA THR A 44 11.19 1.89 18.96
C THR A 44 11.78 2.24 20.32
N GLN A 45 10.93 2.43 21.32
CA GLN A 45 11.29 2.91 22.64
C GLN A 45 11.00 1.85 23.69
N VAL A 46 11.65 1.94 24.85
CA VAL A 46 11.39 1.12 26.04
C VAL A 46 10.88 2.05 27.15
N PRO A 47 9.61 2.49 27.08
CA PRO A 47 9.04 3.35 28.10
C PRO A 47 8.69 2.55 29.35
N ALA A 48 8.97 3.12 30.51
CA ALA A 48 8.50 2.60 31.79
C ALA A 48 8.38 3.71 32.82
N THR A 49 7.69 3.41 33.91
CA THR A 49 7.60 4.28 35.07
C THR A 49 7.97 3.50 36.32
N VAL A 50 8.98 3.99 37.06
CA VAL A 50 9.33 3.46 38.37
C VAL A 50 8.64 4.31 39.43
N ASN A 51 7.70 3.71 40.15
CA ASN A 51 7.02 4.34 41.27
C ASN A 51 7.74 3.96 42.57
N GLY A 52 8.16 4.96 43.34
CA GLY A 52 8.81 4.77 44.64
C GLY A 52 7.89 5.17 45.78
N ASN A 53 7.83 4.37 46.85
CA ASN A 53 7.21 4.75 48.12
C ASN A 53 8.31 4.95 49.16
N ILE A 54 8.66 6.22 49.41
CA ILE A 54 9.76 6.55 50.31
C ILE A 54 9.26 6.53 51.75
N PRO A 55 9.83 5.71 52.66
CA PRO A 55 9.32 5.59 54.02
C PRO A 55 9.48 6.87 54.85
N ALA A 56 8.61 6.99 55.86
CA ALA A 56 8.78 7.94 56.95
C ALA A 56 10.19 7.87 57.55
N LYS A 57 10.75 9.03 57.87
CA LYS A 57 12.07 9.22 58.50
C LYS A 57 13.27 8.71 57.66
N PHE A 58 13.07 8.35 56.39
CA PHE A 58 14.13 7.92 55.50
C PHE A 58 14.88 9.11 54.86
N PHE A 59 14.15 9.97 54.15
CA PHE A 59 14.73 11.03 53.32
C PHE A 59 15.18 12.24 54.15
N LYS A 60 16.49 12.42 54.34
CA LYS A 60 17.01 13.45 55.26
C LYS A 60 16.60 14.86 54.82
N LYS A 61 16.17 15.67 55.79
CA LYS A 61 15.65 17.03 55.54
C LYS A 61 16.63 17.94 54.78
N ASN A 62 17.94 17.74 54.93
CA ASN A 62 18.99 18.54 54.30
C ASN A 62 19.68 17.83 53.12
N ALA A 63 19.07 16.80 52.55
CA ALA A 63 19.62 16.04 51.44
C ALA A 63 18.92 16.38 50.11
N VAL A 64 19.68 16.29 49.03
CA VAL A 64 19.22 16.23 47.64
C VAL A 64 19.65 14.87 47.11
N VAL A 65 18.72 14.14 46.50
CA VAL A 65 18.98 12.83 45.90
C VAL A 65 18.67 12.90 44.42
N THR A 66 19.68 12.72 43.59
CA THR A 66 19.54 12.55 42.15
C THR A 66 19.48 11.05 41.84
N VAL A 67 18.35 10.63 41.29
CA VAL A 67 18.07 9.25 40.89
C VAL A 67 18.24 9.13 39.39
N THR A 68 19.11 8.22 38.94
CA THR A 68 19.33 7.97 37.50
C THR A 68 18.97 6.52 37.19
N PRO A 69 17.93 6.27 36.38
CA PRO A 69 17.60 4.94 35.88
C PRO A 69 18.67 4.47 34.88
N VAL A 70 19.20 3.27 35.06
CA VAL A 70 20.26 2.69 34.23
C VAL A 70 19.84 1.29 33.82
N LEU A 71 19.71 1.08 32.51
CA LEU A 71 19.45 -0.23 31.92
C LEU A 71 20.79 -0.92 31.67
N VAL A 72 21.01 -2.06 32.33
CA VAL A 72 22.27 -2.82 32.29
C VAL A 72 22.07 -4.07 31.44
N TYR A 73 22.97 -4.33 30.49
CA TYR A 73 22.97 -5.50 29.62
C TYR A 73 24.41 -5.98 29.34
N ALA A 74 24.57 -7.13 28.69
CA ALA A 74 25.87 -7.79 28.59
C ALA A 74 26.97 -6.93 27.93
N SER A 75 26.62 -6.09 26.96
CA SER A 75 27.57 -5.22 26.25
C SER A 75 27.78 -3.84 26.89
N GLY A 76 27.06 -3.49 27.96
CA GLY A 76 27.21 -2.21 28.64
C GLY A 76 25.96 -1.74 29.38
N GLU A 77 25.86 -0.44 29.62
CA GLU A 77 24.72 0.18 30.28
C GLU A 77 24.30 1.49 29.59
N THR A 78 23.01 1.79 29.63
CA THR A 78 22.44 3.06 29.13
C THR A 78 21.69 3.76 30.25
N ALA A 79 21.99 5.03 30.48
CA ALA A 79 21.29 5.87 31.45
C ALA A 79 20.10 6.60 30.81
N SER A 80 18.99 6.71 31.55
CA SER A 80 17.86 7.59 31.24
C SER A 80 18.09 8.97 31.88
N ALA A 81 17.20 9.93 31.59
CA ALA A 81 17.22 11.23 32.23
C ALA A 81 17.14 11.11 33.76
N PRO A 82 18.01 11.81 34.52
CA PRO A 82 17.97 11.79 35.97
C PRO A 82 16.81 12.62 36.52
N VAL A 83 16.26 12.19 37.67
CA VAL A 83 15.25 12.92 38.43
C VAL A 83 15.81 13.27 39.80
N THR A 84 15.65 14.52 40.23
CA THR A 84 16.17 14.98 41.51
C THR A 84 15.03 15.25 42.49
N PHE A 85 15.22 14.80 43.73
CA PHE A 85 14.33 15.03 44.86
C PHE A 85 15.09 15.75 45.97
N GLN A 86 14.42 16.56 46.79
CA GLN A 86 15.06 17.31 47.87
C GLN A 86 14.31 17.18 49.19
N GLY A 87 15.03 17.35 50.29
CA GLY A 87 14.47 17.36 51.64
C GLY A 87 13.94 18.74 52.01
N GLU A 88 13.08 18.78 53.03
CA GLU A 88 12.35 19.97 53.50
C GLU A 88 13.20 21.21 53.84
N LYS A 89 14.48 21.03 54.17
CA LYS A 89 15.42 22.11 54.54
C LYS A 89 16.34 22.54 53.40
N VAL A 90 16.26 21.91 52.23
CA VAL A 90 17.01 22.33 51.04
C VAL A 90 16.28 23.50 50.38
N ARG A 91 17.02 24.57 50.07
CA ARG A 91 16.52 25.66 49.24
C ARG A 91 16.72 25.29 47.77
N GLY A 92 15.64 24.98 47.07
CA GLY A 92 15.66 24.59 45.65
C GLY A 92 14.24 24.37 45.12
N ASN A 93 14.12 24.08 43.83
CA ASN A 93 12.83 23.91 43.14
C ASN A 93 12.50 22.44 42.83
N ASN A 94 13.26 21.48 43.37
CA ASN A 94 12.99 20.07 43.15
C ASN A 94 11.79 19.59 44.00
N PRO A 95 11.08 18.52 43.58
CA PRO A 95 10.05 17.90 44.39
C PRO A 95 10.56 17.55 45.80
N VAL A 96 9.79 17.96 46.81
CA VAL A 96 10.16 17.82 48.22
C VAL A 96 9.66 16.49 48.80
N ILE A 97 10.54 15.75 49.47
CA ILE A 97 10.19 14.54 50.23
C ILE A 97 10.10 14.88 51.72
N ASN A 98 8.94 14.63 52.30
CA ASN A 98 8.62 14.87 53.70
C ASN A 98 9.34 13.86 54.60
N TYR A 99 10.04 14.35 55.61
CA TYR A 99 10.76 13.45 56.52
C TYR A 99 9.83 12.76 57.53
N GLY A 100 8.72 13.36 57.91
CA GLY A 100 7.81 12.83 58.93
C GLY A 100 7.03 11.60 58.48
N PHE A 101 6.52 11.62 57.25
CA PHE A 101 5.65 10.56 56.72
C PHE A 101 6.09 9.99 55.36
N GLY A 102 7.10 10.57 54.70
CA GLY A 102 7.55 10.11 53.39
C GLY A 102 6.66 10.59 52.25
N ASN A 103 6.94 10.13 51.02
CA ASN A 103 6.18 10.47 49.82
C ASN A 103 6.19 9.31 48.81
N SER A 104 5.13 9.22 48.01
CA SER A 104 5.18 8.52 46.73
C SER A 104 5.85 9.40 45.67
N ILE A 105 6.74 8.80 44.88
CA ILE A 105 7.46 9.44 43.79
C ILE A 105 7.27 8.64 42.50
N SER A 106 7.45 9.31 41.36
CA SER A 106 7.39 8.68 40.05
C SER A 106 8.62 9.10 39.24
N ILE A 107 9.28 8.13 38.62
CA ILE A 107 10.51 8.31 37.87
C ILE A 107 10.24 7.78 36.45
N PRO A 108 10.10 8.65 35.44
CA PRO A 108 9.95 8.22 34.06
C PRO A 108 11.25 7.63 33.54
N VAL A 109 11.12 6.57 32.76
CA VAL A 109 12.22 5.83 32.15
C VAL A 109 11.93 5.70 30.67
N ASN A 110 12.91 6.01 29.83
CA ASN A 110 12.81 5.75 28.41
C ASN A 110 14.17 5.49 27.78
N TYR A 111 14.23 4.51 26.88
CA TYR A 111 15.42 4.16 26.11
C TYR A 111 15.04 3.93 24.65
N THR A 112 15.91 4.31 23.71
CA THR A 112 15.80 3.82 22.34
C THR A 112 16.29 2.37 22.30
N TYR A 113 15.44 1.47 21.83
CA TYR A 113 15.73 0.03 21.87
C TYR A 113 16.91 -0.34 20.97
N THR A 114 17.74 -1.27 21.46
CA THR A 114 18.75 -1.98 20.66
C THR A 114 18.68 -3.47 21.00
N PRO A 115 19.06 -4.38 20.07
CA PRO A 115 19.00 -5.82 20.32
C PRO A 115 19.74 -6.31 21.57
N ALA A 116 20.82 -5.62 21.97
CA ALA A 116 21.57 -5.94 23.18
C ALA A 116 20.73 -5.83 24.47
N MET A 117 19.64 -5.06 24.44
CA MET A 117 18.77 -4.82 25.60
C MET A 117 17.78 -5.96 25.90
N GLN A 118 17.62 -6.97 25.02
CA GLN A 118 16.69 -8.09 25.26
C GLN A 118 16.95 -8.78 26.60
N LYS A 119 18.23 -8.97 26.91
CA LYS A 119 18.69 -9.50 28.20
C LYS A 119 19.30 -8.38 29.03
N SER A 120 18.43 -7.65 29.72
CA SER A 120 18.81 -6.51 30.55
C SER A 120 18.16 -6.53 31.93
N GLU A 121 18.58 -5.61 32.79
CA GLU A 121 18.01 -5.36 34.10
C GLU A 121 17.99 -3.85 34.34
N LEU A 122 16.89 -3.32 34.90
CA LEU A 122 16.78 -1.90 35.23
C LEU A 122 17.23 -1.65 36.66
N TYR A 123 18.18 -0.73 36.82
CA TYR A 123 18.67 -0.28 38.10
C TYR A 123 18.37 1.21 38.33
N LEU A 124 18.14 1.59 39.57
CA LEU A 124 18.22 2.98 40.02
C LEU A 124 19.58 3.22 40.67
N THR A 125 20.28 4.25 40.20
CA THR A 125 21.49 4.77 40.86
C THR A 125 21.14 6.04 41.63
N PHE A 126 21.81 6.27 42.76
CA PHE A 126 21.45 7.34 43.69
C PHE A 126 22.69 8.15 44.07
N ASN A 127 22.72 9.41 43.67
CA ASN A 127 23.74 10.37 44.10
C ASN A 127 23.13 11.32 45.13
N VAL A 128 23.73 11.41 46.31
CA VAL A 128 23.23 12.19 47.44
C VAL A 128 24.15 13.36 47.71
N GLN A 129 23.58 14.56 47.75
CA GLN A 129 24.21 15.75 48.29
C GLN A 129 23.53 16.12 49.62
N GLN A 130 24.25 16.01 50.73
CA GLN A 130 23.73 16.30 52.07
C GLN A 130 24.56 17.43 52.71
N GLY A 131 24.02 18.65 52.68
CA GLY A 131 24.82 19.84 52.96
C GLY A 131 26.01 19.94 52.01
N ASN A 132 27.24 19.93 52.56
CA ASN A 132 28.49 20.02 51.78
C ASN A 132 29.08 18.64 51.40
N LYS A 133 28.42 17.53 51.76
CA LYS A 133 28.93 16.18 51.49
C LYS A 133 28.21 15.56 50.30
N THR A 134 28.97 14.95 49.40
CA THR A 134 28.44 14.17 48.27
C THR A 134 28.87 12.72 48.38
N TYR A 135 27.95 11.79 48.15
CA TYR A 135 28.23 10.35 48.14
C TYR A 135 27.16 9.59 47.34
N ALA A 136 27.51 8.41 46.82
CA ALA A 136 26.55 7.52 46.17
C ALA A 136 25.98 6.49 47.16
N LEU A 137 24.72 6.09 46.97
CA LEU A 137 24.15 4.91 47.62
C LEU A 137 24.23 3.70 46.67
N PRO A 138 24.18 2.46 47.20
CA PRO A 138 24.12 1.28 46.36
C PRO A 138 22.94 1.33 45.39
N ARG A 139 23.17 0.84 44.16
CA ARG A 139 22.12 0.73 43.14
C ARG A 139 21.06 -0.30 43.55
N VAL A 140 19.83 -0.09 43.10
CA VAL A 140 18.68 -0.96 43.38
C VAL A 140 18.11 -1.48 42.08
N LYS A 141 17.99 -2.80 41.92
CA LYS A 141 17.29 -3.41 40.78
C LYS A 141 15.79 -3.21 40.96
N VAL A 142 15.11 -2.74 39.92
CA VAL A 142 13.68 -2.38 39.97
C VAL A 142 12.83 -3.03 38.86
N ALA A 143 13.44 -3.59 37.81
CA ALA A 143 12.73 -4.38 36.80
C ALA A 143 13.65 -5.38 36.09
N ASP A 144 13.02 -6.39 35.49
CA ASP A 144 13.66 -7.42 34.67
C ASP A 144 13.46 -7.15 33.17
N GLY A 145 14.52 -7.34 32.38
CA GLY A 145 14.62 -7.42 30.91
C GLY A 145 13.67 -6.62 30.02
N VAL A 146 13.72 -6.87 28.72
CA VAL A 146 12.90 -6.17 27.72
C VAL A 146 12.24 -7.19 26.80
N VAL A 147 10.91 -7.28 26.86
CA VAL A 147 10.09 -7.97 25.86
C VAL A 147 10.17 -7.18 24.57
N ALA A 148 10.77 -7.78 23.54
CA ALA A 148 11.14 -7.09 22.31
C ALA A 148 10.27 -7.45 21.09
N THR A 149 9.12 -8.07 21.31
CA THR A 149 8.21 -8.53 20.24
C THR A 149 7.87 -7.41 19.24
N ALA A 150 7.65 -6.17 19.70
CA ALA A 150 7.37 -5.03 18.81
C ALA A 150 8.53 -4.68 17.86
N ALA A 151 9.77 -5.02 18.21
CA ALA A 151 10.94 -4.78 17.37
C ALA A 151 11.05 -5.73 16.16
N LEU A 152 10.13 -6.70 16.02
CA LEU A 152 10.03 -7.58 14.86
C LEU A 152 9.35 -6.91 13.65
N ALA A 153 8.86 -5.67 13.79
CA ALA A 153 8.30 -4.93 12.68
C ALA A 153 9.38 -4.64 11.62
N ASP A 154 9.13 -5.04 10.37
CA ASP A 154 10.11 -4.94 9.29
C ASP A 154 9.51 -4.39 8.00
N ALA A 155 9.89 -3.16 7.65
CA ALA A 155 9.49 -2.51 6.41
C ALA A 155 10.06 -3.24 5.18
N GLY A 156 11.22 -3.90 5.31
CA GLY A 156 11.88 -4.65 4.24
C GLY A 156 11.07 -5.84 3.73
N THR A 157 10.05 -6.28 4.47
CA THR A 157 9.11 -7.33 4.05
C THR A 157 7.86 -6.81 3.35
N VAL A 158 7.66 -5.49 3.29
CA VAL A 158 6.55 -4.88 2.55
C VAL A 158 6.90 -4.87 1.07
N ASN A 159 5.99 -5.36 0.22
CA ASN A 159 6.15 -5.28 -1.22
C ASN A 159 6.02 -3.81 -1.67
N PRO A 160 7.02 -3.26 -2.38
CA PRO A 160 6.91 -1.93 -2.95
C PRO A 160 5.78 -1.86 -3.99
N ALA A 161 5.24 -0.67 -4.22
CA ALA A 161 4.26 -0.40 -5.26
C ALA A 161 4.89 -0.59 -6.66
N LEU A 162 4.34 -1.52 -7.43
CA LEU A 162 4.65 -1.73 -8.84
C LEU A 162 3.90 -0.69 -9.69
N ALA A 163 4.56 -0.14 -10.71
CA ALA A 163 3.91 0.66 -11.72
C ALA A 163 3.58 -0.25 -12.92
N PRO A 164 2.31 -0.66 -13.11
CA PRO A 164 1.98 -1.77 -14.01
C PRO A 164 2.26 -1.46 -15.49
N ASP A 165 2.45 -2.52 -16.26
CA ASP A 165 2.40 -2.45 -17.72
C ASP A 165 0.98 -2.13 -18.20
N ALA A 166 0.88 -1.67 -19.45
CA ALA A 166 -0.39 -1.52 -20.17
C ALA A 166 -0.49 -2.52 -21.34
N PHE A 167 0.19 -3.67 -21.23
CA PHE A 167 0.27 -4.64 -22.33
C PHE A 167 -1.09 -5.27 -22.58
N GLN A 168 -1.54 -5.17 -23.83
CA GLN A 168 -2.69 -5.89 -24.34
C GLN A 168 -2.21 -6.79 -25.47
N ARG A 169 -2.38 -8.10 -25.28
CA ARG A 169 -1.98 -9.08 -26.30
C ARG A 169 -2.83 -8.98 -27.56
N ILE A 170 -4.08 -8.55 -27.44
CA ILE A 170 -4.99 -8.40 -28.58
C ILE A 170 -5.53 -6.98 -28.53
N ILE A 171 -5.31 -6.22 -29.59
CA ILE A 171 -5.86 -4.87 -29.77
C ILE A 171 -6.85 -4.92 -30.94
N ASN A 172 -8.10 -4.58 -30.69
CA ASN A 172 -9.13 -4.54 -31.72
C ASN A 172 -9.14 -3.16 -32.40
N GLU A 173 -8.74 -3.12 -33.67
CA GLU A 173 -8.78 -1.94 -34.53
C GLU A 173 -10.04 -1.96 -35.39
N LYS A 174 -10.71 -0.81 -35.53
CA LYS A 174 -11.92 -0.68 -36.38
C LYS A 174 -11.66 0.25 -37.55
N TYR A 175 -11.91 -0.26 -38.75
CA TYR A 175 -11.80 0.47 -40.00
C TYR A 175 -13.19 0.59 -40.63
N SER A 176 -13.55 1.77 -41.14
CA SER A 176 -14.86 1.94 -41.75
C SER A 176 -14.81 2.77 -43.02
N ALA A 177 -15.73 2.47 -43.94
CA ALA A 177 -15.96 3.21 -45.16
C ALA A 177 -17.46 3.35 -45.41
N GLN A 178 -17.84 4.40 -46.14
CA GLN A 178 -19.24 4.65 -46.49
C GLN A 178 -19.45 4.64 -47.99
N ILE A 179 -20.60 4.11 -48.41
CA ILE A 179 -21.10 4.21 -49.78
C ILE A 179 -22.31 5.13 -49.75
N ARG A 180 -22.27 6.26 -50.49
CA ARG A 180 -23.40 7.19 -50.61
C ARG A 180 -24.25 6.93 -51.84
N PHE A 181 -25.56 6.93 -51.63
CA PHE A 181 -26.55 6.67 -52.67
C PHE A 181 -27.24 7.95 -53.16
N ILE A 182 -27.66 7.92 -54.42
CA ILE A 182 -28.57 8.92 -54.96
C ILE A 182 -29.97 8.68 -54.36
N ILE A 183 -30.78 9.74 -54.28
CA ILE A 183 -32.17 9.65 -53.83
C ILE A 183 -32.92 8.52 -54.55
N ASN A 184 -33.70 7.73 -53.81
CA ASN A 184 -34.52 6.62 -54.31
C ASN A 184 -33.76 5.52 -55.08
N GLN A 185 -32.42 5.49 -54.98
CA GLN A 185 -31.57 4.53 -55.67
C GLN A 185 -30.77 3.67 -54.70
N ALA A 186 -30.43 2.45 -55.15
CA ALA A 186 -29.63 1.48 -54.40
C ALA A 186 -28.36 1.03 -55.16
N ASN A 187 -28.16 1.48 -56.41
CA ASN A 187 -26.97 1.13 -57.18
C ASN A 187 -25.72 1.80 -56.61
N ILE A 188 -24.67 1.01 -56.47
CA ILE A 188 -23.35 1.48 -56.03
C ILE A 188 -22.65 2.11 -57.24
N ARG A 189 -22.15 3.34 -57.08
CA ARG A 189 -21.47 4.08 -58.15
C ARG A 189 -19.96 3.90 -58.04
N LYS A 190 -19.28 3.95 -59.19
CA LYS A 190 -17.81 3.79 -59.25
C LYS A 190 -17.04 4.75 -58.32
N ASN A 191 -17.46 6.00 -58.26
CA ASN A 191 -16.83 7.00 -57.39
C ASN A 191 -17.02 6.75 -55.88
N GLN A 192 -17.92 5.84 -55.48
CA GLN A 192 -18.06 5.42 -54.08
C GLN A 192 -17.12 4.27 -53.74
N ILE A 193 -16.86 3.38 -54.70
CA ILE A 193 -15.95 2.25 -54.49
C ILE A 193 -14.47 2.65 -54.65
N ASP A 194 -14.22 3.74 -55.39
CA ASP A 194 -12.90 4.36 -55.57
C ASP A 194 -12.63 5.48 -54.55
N SER A 195 -13.48 5.63 -53.51
CA SER A 195 -13.28 6.68 -52.50
C SER A 195 -12.04 6.39 -51.64
N PRO A 196 -11.36 7.43 -51.10
CA PRO A 196 -10.20 7.23 -50.23
C PRO A 196 -10.48 6.31 -49.03
N GLU A 197 -11.65 6.43 -48.41
CA GLU A 197 -12.06 5.61 -47.27
C GLU A 197 -12.24 4.15 -47.69
N MET A 198 -12.87 3.90 -48.84
CA MET A 198 -13.07 2.55 -49.36
C MET A 198 -11.75 1.89 -49.77
N LEU A 199 -10.84 2.65 -50.41
CA LEU A 199 -9.51 2.15 -50.75
C LEU A 199 -8.70 1.79 -49.50
N SER A 200 -8.75 2.64 -48.48
CA SER A 200 -8.11 2.40 -47.17
C SER A 200 -8.68 1.15 -46.50
N LEU A 201 -10.02 1.02 -46.39
CA LEU A 201 -10.65 -0.18 -45.80
C LEU A 201 -10.22 -1.46 -46.54
N ASN A 202 -10.24 -1.44 -47.87
CA ASN A 202 -9.83 -2.59 -48.67
C ASN A 202 -8.34 -2.93 -48.48
N GLU A 203 -7.48 -1.92 -48.33
CA GLU A 203 -6.07 -2.12 -48.02
C GLU A 203 -5.87 -2.75 -46.64
N GLN A 204 -6.57 -2.27 -45.62
CA GLN A 204 -6.49 -2.82 -44.26
C GLN A 204 -6.94 -4.28 -44.20
N LEU A 205 -8.03 -4.62 -44.90
CA LEU A 205 -8.48 -6.01 -45.02
C LEU A 205 -7.44 -6.90 -45.71
N ARG A 206 -6.81 -6.43 -46.81
CA ARG A 206 -5.74 -7.19 -47.47
C ARG A 206 -4.51 -7.36 -46.58
N ASN A 207 -4.09 -6.30 -45.90
CA ASN A 207 -2.94 -6.33 -45.01
C ASN A 207 -3.19 -7.26 -43.82
N ALA A 208 -4.40 -7.26 -43.26
CA ALA A 208 -4.78 -8.16 -42.19
C ALA A 208 -4.78 -9.62 -42.66
N ALA A 209 -5.40 -9.92 -43.81
CA ALA A 209 -5.43 -11.29 -44.36
C ALA A 209 -4.03 -11.84 -44.70
N ALA A 210 -3.06 -10.97 -45.01
CA ALA A 210 -1.69 -11.38 -45.31
C ALA A 210 -0.78 -11.49 -44.07
N ALA A 211 -1.17 -10.88 -42.94
CA ALA A 211 -0.34 -10.80 -41.75
C ALA A 211 -0.65 -11.95 -40.78
N LYS A 212 0.39 -12.65 -40.32
CA LYS A 212 0.24 -13.75 -39.36
C LYS A 212 -0.25 -13.32 -37.97
N ASN A 213 -0.15 -12.02 -37.68
CA ASN A 213 -0.46 -11.44 -36.39
C ASN A 213 -1.68 -10.50 -36.47
N ARG A 214 -2.52 -10.66 -37.50
CA ARG A 214 -3.78 -9.94 -37.61
C ARG A 214 -4.90 -10.91 -37.94
N GLU A 215 -6.07 -10.68 -37.38
CA GLU A 215 -7.26 -11.50 -37.61
C GLU A 215 -8.46 -10.60 -37.90
N ILE A 216 -9.17 -10.87 -38.99
CA ILE A 216 -10.39 -10.13 -39.33
C ILE A 216 -11.55 -10.80 -38.58
N GLN A 217 -11.96 -10.22 -37.45
CA GLN A 217 -13.01 -10.79 -36.61
C GLN A 217 -14.40 -10.63 -37.23
N GLU A 218 -14.70 -9.43 -37.72
CA GLU A 218 -16.03 -9.10 -38.22
C GLU A 218 -15.95 -8.10 -39.36
N ILE A 219 -16.81 -8.27 -40.36
CA ILE A 219 -17.14 -7.24 -41.34
C ILE A 219 -18.64 -6.98 -41.25
N ASN A 220 -18.99 -5.85 -40.65
CA ASN A 220 -20.37 -5.45 -40.43
C ASN A 220 -20.84 -4.45 -41.50
N ILE A 221 -22.04 -4.65 -42.03
CA ILE A 221 -22.67 -3.79 -43.03
C ILE A 221 -23.97 -3.23 -42.46
N GLU A 222 -24.03 -1.91 -42.33
CA GLU A 222 -25.23 -1.19 -41.89
C GLU A 222 -25.72 -0.30 -43.04
N SER A 223 -26.93 -0.55 -43.52
CA SER A 223 -27.48 0.20 -44.66
C SER A 223 -28.73 0.99 -44.27
N TYR A 224 -28.80 2.21 -44.78
CA TYR A 224 -29.83 3.16 -44.39
C TYR A 224 -30.54 3.73 -45.62
N ALA A 225 -31.84 3.96 -45.48
CA ALA A 225 -32.51 4.99 -46.25
C ALA A 225 -32.68 6.25 -45.40
N SER A 226 -32.82 7.36 -46.10
CA SER A 226 -33.16 8.65 -45.52
C SER A 226 -34.69 8.77 -45.44
N PRO A 227 -35.24 9.56 -44.52
CA PRO A 227 -36.68 9.82 -44.41
C PRO A 227 -37.17 10.75 -45.54
N ASP A 228 -36.84 10.45 -46.80
CA ASP A 228 -37.26 11.24 -47.97
C ASP A 228 -38.69 10.85 -48.41
N GLY A 229 -39.04 9.57 -48.31
CA GLY A 229 -40.33 9.03 -48.75
C GLY A 229 -41.07 8.25 -47.66
N PRO A 230 -42.18 7.57 -48.02
CA PRO A 230 -42.94 6.76 -47.07
C PRO A 230 -42.11 5.64 -46.45
N LEU A 231 -42.33 5.33 -45.16
CA LEU A 231 -41.59 4.32 -44.41
C LEU A 231 -41.53 2.96 -45.12
N SER A 232 -42.64 2.52 -45.72
CA SER A 232 -42.71 1.25 -46.46
C SER A 232 -41.82 1.20 -47.71
N PHE A 233 -41.59 2.35 -48.35
CA PHE A 233 -40.65 2.49 -49.46
C PHE A 233 -39.21 2.53 -48.96
N ASN A 234 -38.93 3.33 -47.92
CA ASN A 234 -37.58 3.45 -47.33
C ASN A 234 -37.09 2.11 -46.78
N THR A 235 -38.00 1.31 -46.23
CA THR A 235 -37.71 -0.06 -45.75
C THR A 235 -37.18 -0.94 -46.89
N LYS A 236 -37.91 -1.03 -48.01
CA LYS A 236 -37.49 -1.80 -49.19
C LYS A 236 -36.20 -1.25 -49.82
N LEU A 237 -36.02 0.07 -49.76
CA LEU A 237 -34.83 0.73 -50.31
C LEU A 237 -33.58 0.43 -49.47
N ALA A 238 -33.69 0.50 -48.14
CA ALA A 238 -32.61 0.19 -47.21
C ALA A 238 -32.20 -1.29 -47.32
N GLU A 239 -33.17 -2.21 -47.40
CA GLU A 239 -32.94 -3.64 -47.65
C GLU A 239 -32.19 -3.86 -48.98
N LYS A 240 -32.62 -3.20 -50.07
CA LYS A 240 -31.95 -3.32 -51.37
C LYS A 240 -30.51 -2.76 -51.34
N ARG A 241 -30.26 -1.70 -50.57
CA ARG A 241 -28.92 -1.13 -50.37
C ARG A 241 -28.02 -2.07 -49.58
N GLU A 242 -28.56 -2.74 -48.57
CA GLU A 242 -27.87 -3.79 -47.82
C GLU A 242 -27.47 -4.94 -48.74
N GLN A 243 -28.41 -5.51 -49.50
CA GLN A 243 -28.15 -6.58 -50.45
C GLN A 243 -27.07 -6.21 -51.48
N ASN A 244 -27.13 -5.00 -52.06
CA ASN A 244 -26.14 -4.54 -53.02
C ASN A 244 -24.76 -4.33 -52.38
N THR A 245 -24.71 -3.76 -51.18
CA THR A 245 -23.46 -3.53 -50.45
C THR A 245 -22.84 -4.85 -50.01
N LYS A 246 -23.64 -5.79 -49.52
CA LYS A 246 -23.22 -7.15 -49.19
C LYS A 246 -22.68 -7.89 -50.42
N GLY A 247 -23.34 -7.76 -51.57
CA GLY A 247 -22.83 -8.29 -52.85
C GLY A 247 -21.47 -7.73 -53.20
N PHE A 248 -21.32 -6.39 -53.16
CA PHE A 248 -20.05 -5.71 -53.41
C PHE A 248 -18.92 -6.17 -52.47
N VAL A 249 -19.18 -6.23 -51.16
CA VAL A 249 -18.18 -6.67 -50.17
C VAL A 249 -17.78 -8.12 -50.43
N ASN A 250 -18.74 -9.03 -50.65
CA ASN A 250 -18.44 -10.43 -50.96
C ASN A 250 -17.59 -10.60 -52.22
N ASP A 251 -17.92 -9.88 -53.30
CA ASP A 251 -17.15 -9.92 -54.54
C ASP A 251 -15.75 -9.36 -54.34
N ARG A 252 -15.61 -8.33 -53.51
CA ARG A 252 -14.31 -7.75 -53.17
C ARG A 252 -13.44 -8.72 -52.36
N LEU A 253 -14.00 -9.34 -51.32
CA LEU A 253 -13.30 -10.35 -50.52
C LEU A 253 -12.83 -11.53 -51.38
N LYS A 254 -13.70 -12.04 -52.27
CA LYS A 254 -13.34 -13.08 -53.25
C LYS A 254 -12.20 -12.63 -54.18
N LYS A 255 -12.29 -11.41 -54.71
CA LYS A 255 -11.25 -10.83 -55.61
C LYS A 255 -9.90 -10.70 -54.91
N ASP A 256 -9.91 -10.25 -53.66
CA ASP A 256 -8.71 -10.09 -52.85
C ASP A 256 -8.27 -11.40 -52.18
N LYS A 257 -8.97 -12.52 -52.44
CA LYS A 257 -8.72 -13.87 -51.90
C LYS A 257 -8.72 -13.95 -50.37
N ILE A 258 -9.54 -13.12 -49.74
CA ILE A 258 -9.73 -13.12 -48.29
C ILE A 258 -10.79 -14.18 -47.96
N THR A 259 -10.33 -15.35 -47.52
CA THR A 259 -11.18 -16.50 -47.19
C THR A 259 -11.31 -16.76 -45.70
N GLU A 260 -10.44 -16.18 -44.88
CA GLU A 260 -10.40 -16.34 -43.43
C GLU A 260 -10.81 -15.02 -42.76
N PHE A 261 -12.00 -15.03 -42.17
CA PHE A 261 -12.55 -13.98 -41.32
C PHE A 261 -13.65 -14.60 -40.46
N GLY A 262 -14.00 -13.97 -39.32
CA GLY A 262 -15.03 -14.50 -38.42
C GLY A 262 -16.43 -14.46 -39.04
N GLU A 263 -17.10 -13.31 -38.97
CA GLU A 263 -18.45 -13.15 -39.53
C GLU A 263 -18.58 -11.95 -40.47
N LEU A 264 -19.38 -12.10 -41.53
CA LEU A 264 -19.89 -10.97 -42.31
C LEU A 264 -21.37 -10.79 -41.98
N THR A 265 -21.64 -9.79 -41.15
CA THR A 265 -22.99 -9.38 -40.75
C THR A 265 -23.50 -8.28 -41.66
N ALA A 266 -24.80 -8.28 -41.90
CA ALA A 266 -25.44 -7.26 -42.72
C ALA A 266 -26.86 -7.01 -42.25
N GLN A 267 -27.18 -5.75 -42.00
CA GLN A 267 -28.47 -5.29 -41.54
C GLN A 267 -28.83 -3.96 -42.21
N PHE A 268 -30.12 -3.69 -42.25
CA PHE A 268 -30.64 -2.43 -42.72
C PHE A 268 -31.51 -1.78 -41.66
N THR A 269 -31.47 -0.45 -41.61
CA THR A 269 -32.40 0.36 -40.84
C THR A 269 -33.17 1.22 -41.84
N PRO A 270 -34.52 1.17 -41.86
CA PRO A 270 -35.31 1.93 -42.82
C PRO A 270 -34.98 3.42 -42.84
N GLU A 271 -34.84 4.03 -41.68
CA GLU A 271 -34.57 5.46 -41.53
C GLU A 271 -33.59 5.71 -40.37
N ASP A 272 -32.43 6.30 -40.67
CA ASP A 272 -31.40 6.63 -39.66
C ASP A 272 -31.76 7.88 -38.85
N TRP A 273 -32.72 7.75 -37.94
CA TRP A 273 -33.18 8.85 -37.11
C TRP A 273 -32.13 9.33 -36.09
N GLU A 274 -31.24 8.44 -35.64
CA GLU A 274 -30.13 8.82 -34.76
C GLU A 274 -29.07 9.62 -35.52
N GLY A 275 -28.70 9.18 -36.72
CA GLY A 275 -27.85 9.95 -37.63
C GLY A 275 -28.47 11.28 -38.02
N PHE A 276 -29.78 11.32 -38.29
CA PHE A 276 -30.51 12.57 -38.55
C PHE A 276 -30.38 13.55 -37.38
N GLN A 277 -30.58 13.08 -36.15
CA GLN A 277 -30.42 13.90 -34.95
C GLN A 277 -28.99 14.47 -34.84
N LYS A 278 -27.96 13.63 -35.06
CA LYS A 278 -26.55 14.03 -35.00
C LYS A 278 -26.21 15.10 -36.06
N LEU A 279 -26.67 14.91 -37.29
CA LEU A 279 -26.46 15.85 -38.38
C LEU A 279 -27.18 17.18 -38.13
N VAL A 280 -28.42 17.15 -37.67
CA VAL A 280 -29.19 18.35 -37.31
C VAL A 280 -28.49 19.11 -36.18
N ALA A 281 -28.07 18.42 -35.11
CA ALA A 281 -27.37 19.03 -33.97
C ALA A 281 -26.08 19.76 -34.39
N ALA A 282 -25.33 19.17 -35.33
CA ALA A 282 -24.08 19.72 -35.88
C ALA A 282 -24.29 20.79 -36.96
N SER A 283 -25.53 21.00 -37.44
CA SER A 283 -25.85 21.94 -38.51
C SER A 283 -26.15 23.36 -38.00
N ASN A 284 -26.26 24.29 -38.95
CA ASN A 284 -26.69 25.68 -38.74
C ASN A 284 -28.12 25.95 -39.27
N ILE A 285 -28.94 24.91 -39.42
CA ILE A 285 -30.29 25.02 -39.97
C ILE A 285 -31.19 25.81 -39.02
N GLN A 286 -32.08 26.62 -39.59
CA GLN A 286 -33.09 27.37 -38.85
C GLN A 286 -33.99 26.42 -38.05
N ASP A 287 -34.42 26.83 -36.86
CA ASP A 287 -35.30 26.04 -35.98
C ASP A 287 -34.73 24.67 -35.56
N LYS A 288 -33.39 24.53 -35.55
CA LYS A 288 -32.67 23.34 -35.07
C LYS A 288 -33.20 22.81 -33.73
N GLU A 289 -33.37 23.68 -32.74
CA GLU A 289 -33.82 23.28 -31.40
C GLU A 289 -35.25 22.72 -31.41
N LEU A 290 -36.11 23.25 -32.30
CA LEU A 290 -37.46 22.72 -32.49
C LEU A 290 -37.41 21.30 -33.08
N ILE A 291 -36.57 21.08 -34.10
CA ILE A 291 -36.38 19.75 -34.71
C ILE A 291 -35.85 18.76 -33.66
N LEU A 292 -34.81 19.13 -32.91
CA LEU A 292 -34.25 18.27 -31.85
C LEU A 292 -35.28 17.94 -30.77
N SER A 293 -36.12 18.92 -30.39
CA SER A 293 -37.23 18.71 -29.46
C SER A 293 -38.26 17.73 -30.01
N ILE A 294 -38.64 17.84 -31.30
CA ILE A 294 -39.57 16.90 -31.95
C ILE A 294 -39.00 15.47 -31.93
N LEU A 295 -37.71 15.30 -32.25
CA LEU A 295 -37.01 14.00 -32.23
C LEU A 295 -36.98 13.39 -30.81
N GLN A 296 -36.84 14.22 -29.78
CA GLN A 296 -36.80 13.76 -28.39
C GLN A 296 -38.20 13.35 -27.89
N GLN A 297 -39.21 14.17 -28.16
CA GLN A 297 -40.57 14.05 -27.63
C GLN A 297 -41.45 13.06 -28.41
N THR A 298 -41.16 12.83 -29.69
CA THR A 298 -42.00 11.98 -30.56
C THR A 298 -41.30 10.65 -30.82
N LYS A 299 -41.76 9.59 -30.15
CA LYS A 299 -41.19 8.24 -30.28
C LYS A 299 -41.75 7.45 -31.46
N ASP A 300 -42.99 7.75 -31.86
CA ASP A 300 -43.64 7.12 -33.00
C ASP A 300 -43.00 7.62 -34.31
N PRO A 301 -42.45 6.74 -35.17
CA PRO A 301 -41.75 7.13 -36.39
C PRO A 301 -42.64 7.85 -37.41
N GLU A 302 -43.90 7.45 -37.58
CA GLU A 302 -44.80 8.04 -38.57
C GLU A 302 -45.25 9.44 -38.12
N ILE A 303 -45.58 9.59 -36.83
CA ILE A 303 -45.93 10.90 -36.26
C ILE A 303 -44.71 11.83 -36.28
N ARG A 304 -43.51 11.30 -36.03
CA ARG A 304 -42.27 12.07 -36.06
C ARG A 304 -41.94 12.55 -37.47
N ASP A 305 -42.02 11.67 -38.46
CA ASP A 305 -41.81 12.01 -39.87
C ASP A 305 -42.80 13.09 -40.32
N GLN A 306 -44.09 12.92 -40.03
CA GLN A 306 -45.12 13.91 -40.37
C GLN A 306 -44.83 15.28 -39.74
N ARG A 307 -44.52 15.32 -38.44
CA ARG A 307 -44.22 16.58 -37.73
C ARG A 307 -43.00 17.31 -38.30
N ILE A 308 -42.00 16.57 -38.77
CA ILE A 308 -40.82 17.17 -39.41
C ILE A 308 -41.15 17.67 -40.81
N ARG A 309 -41.98 16.95 -41.57
CA ARG A 309 -42.47 17.38 -42.90
C ARG A 309 -43.37 18.61 -42.84
N ASP A 310 -44.14 18.77 -41.77
CA ASP A 310 -45.04 19.92 -41.56
C ASP A 310 -44.26 21.25 -41.37
N LEU A 311 -42.95 21.19 -41.10
CA LEU A 311 -42.06 22.35 -41.04
C LEU A 311 -41.64 22.81 -42.46
N SER A 312 -42.61 23.10 -43.34
CA SER A 312 -42.41 23.18 -44.80
C SER A 312 -41.15 23.94 -45.27
N ASN A 313 -40.88 25.14 -44.74
CA ASN A 313 -39.70 25.93 -45.14
C ASN A 313 -38.37 25.34 -44.64
N VAL A 314 -38.36 24.75 -43.45
CA VAL A 314 -37.16 24.14 -42.85
C VAL A 314 -36.91 22.75 -43.44
N PHE A 315 -37.98 22.06 -43.83
CA PHE A 315 -37.90 20.75 -44.46
C PHE A 315 -37.20 20.81 -45.82
N GLU A 316 -37.38 21.88 -46.61
CA GLU A 316 -36.63 22.08 -47.86
C GLU A 316 -35.11 22.14 -47.59
N THR A 317 -34.69 22.89 -46.56
CA THR A 317 -33.27 22.95 -46.15
C THR A 317 -32.77 21.59 -45.65
N LEU A 318 -33.58 20.87 -44.87
CA LEU A 318 -33.25 19.51 -44.43
C LEU A 318 -33.09 18.56 -45.63
N ALA A 319 -33.96 18.64 -46.62
CA ALA A 319 -33.94 17.80 -47.82
C ALA A 319 -32.73 18.08 -48.73
N GLU A 320 -32.23 19.30 -48.74
CA GLU A 320 -31.04 19.70 -49.51
C GLU A 320 -29.73 19.44 -48.76
N GLU A 321 -29.67 19.69 -47.45
CA GLU A 321 -28.40 19.70 -46.71
C GLU A 321 -28.19 18.45 -45.82
N ILE A 322 -29.26 17.86 -45.28
CA ILE A 322 -29.17 16.80 -44.26
C ILE A 322 -29.54 15.43 -44.82
N LEU A 323 -30.74 15.28 -45.40
CA LEU A 323 -31.26 14.01 -45.88
C LEU A 323 -30.33 13.32 -46.91
N PRO A 324 -29.63 14.03 -47.82
CA PRO A 324 -28.69 13.39 -48.72
C PRO A 324 -27.52 12.67 -48.03
N GLN A 325 -27.14 13.11 -46.83
CA GLN A 325 -26.05 12.51 -46.05
C GLN A 325 -26.48 11.21 -45.35
N LEU A 326 -27.79 11.00 -45.15
CA LEU A 326 -28.38 9.80 -44.56
C LEU A 326 -28.62 8.68 -45.57
N ARG A 327 -28.30 8.91 -46.84
CA ARG A 327 -28.39 7.92 -47.92
C ARG A 327 -27.09 7.14 -48.00
N TYR A 328 -26.81 6.27 -47.04
CA TYR A 328 -25.55 5.55 -47.02
C TYR A 328 -25.64 4.09 -46.57
N SER A 329 -24.61 3.34 -46.93
CA SER A 329 -24.24 2.09 -46.27
C SER A 329 -22.88 2.28 -45.65
N LYS A 330 -22.71 1.87 -44.39
CA LYS A 330 -21.45 1.85 -43.67
C LYS A 330 -20.94 0.43 -43.59
N ILE A 331 -19.71 0.23 -44.01
CA ILE A 331 -18.99 -1.04 -43.87
C ILE A 331 -17.95 -0.82 -42.78
N THR A 332 -17.94 -1.67 -41.76
CA THR A 332 -16.98 -1.62 -40.65
C THR A 332 -16.28 -2.96 -40.54
N ALA A 333 -14.94 -2.97 -40.65
CA ALA A 333 -14.12 -4.14 -40.36
C ALA A 333 -13.52 -4.02 -38.96
N SER A 334 -13.68 -5.06 -38.16
CA SER A 334 -13.02 -5.23 -36.87
C SER A 334 -11.83 -6.17 -37.04
N ILE A 335 -10.63 -5.67 -36.77
CA ILE A 335 -9.38 -6.39 -37.02
C ILE A 335 -8.60 -6.44 -35.70
N ASP A 336 -8.34 -7.65 -35.22
CA ASP A 336 -7.48 -7.87 -34.08
C ASP A 336 -6.03 -7.83 -34.51
N VAL A 337 -5.21 -7.05 -33.81
CA VAL A 337 -3.75 -7.08 -33.89
C VAL A 337 -3.25 -7.89 -32.72
N ILE A 338 -2.67 -9.05 -33.03
CA ILE A 338 -2.15 -10.02 -32.07
C ILE A 338 -0.68 -9.69 -31.78
N GLY A 339 -0.40 -9.32 -30.54
CA GLY A 339 0.94 -9.10 -30.03
C GLY A 339 1.71 -10.41 -29.84
N LYS A 340 3.00 -10.29 -29.50
CA LYS A 340 3.87 -11.44 -29.25
C LYS A 340 3.32 -12.33 -28.12
N SER A 341 3.49 -13.65 -28.26
CA SER A 341 3.23 -14.62 -27.19
C SER A 341 4.26 -14.53 -26.06
N ASP A 342 3.97 -15.15 -24.92
CA ASP A 342 4.87 -15.17 -23.76
C ASP A 342 6.25 -15.77 -24.10
N ALA A 343 6.27 -16.79 -24.96
CA ALA A 343 7.51 -17.42 -25.43
C ALA A 343 8.29 -16.48 -26.35
N GLU A 344 7.62 -15.77 -27.25
CA GLU A 344 8.25 -14.80 -28.15
C GLU A 344 8.77 -13.57 -27.40
N ILE A 345 8.03 -13.06 -26.41
CA ILE A 345 8.48 -11.95 -25.55
C ILE A 345 9.73 -12.37 -24.77
N ASN A 346 9.73 -13.54 -24.14
CA ASN A 346 10.91 -14.03 -23.42
C ASN A 346 12.11 -14.22 -24.35
N ALA A 347 11.92 -14.86 -25.51
CA ALA A 347 12.99 -15.08 -26.48
C ALA A 347 13.54 -13.76 -27.04
N ALA A 348 12.66 -12.79 -27.31
CA ALA A 348 13.06 -11.46 -27.75
C ALA A 348 13.82 -10.71 -26.65
N PHE A 349 13.41 -10.81 -25.39
CA PHE A 349 14.16 -10.23 -24.28
C PHE A 349 15.58 -10.82 -24.17
N ASP A 350 15.72 -12.14 -24.34
CA ASP A 350 17.00 -12.83 -24.20
C ASP A 350 17.95 -12.57 -25.38
N THR A 351 17.43 -12.23 -26.57
CA THR A 351 18.23 -12.09 -27.80
C THR A 351 18.36 -10.65 -28.30
N ASN A 352 17.27 -9.87 -28.29
CA ASN A 352 17.21 -8.49 -28.75
C ASN A 352 16.13 -7.69 -28.00
N PRO A 353 16.37 -7.31 -26.73
CA PRO A 353 15.36 -6.61 -25.93
C PRO A 353 14.98 -5.23 -26.47
N ALA A 354 15.78 -4.62 -27.36
CA ALA A 354 15.42 -3.37 -28.03
C ALA A 354 14.28 -3.52 -29.06
N SER A 355 13.94 -4.76 -29.44
CA SER A 355 12.80 -5.05 -30.33
C SER A 355 11.45 -5.07 -29.61
N LEU A 356 11.46 -5.08 -28.27
CA LEU A 356 10.26 -5.10 -27.45
C LEU A 356 9.82 -3.69 -27.13
N THR A 357 8.51 -3.45 -27.16
CA THR A 357 7.92 -2.19 -26.67
C THR A 357 8.12 -2.06 -25.15
N VAL A 358 7.92 -0.87 -24.60
CA VAL A 358 8.00 -0.67 -23.16
C VAL A 358 7.03 -1.56 -22.39
N ASP A 359 5.78 -1.69 -22.87
CA ASP A 359 4.78 -2.53 -22.22
C ASP A 359 5.08 -4.02 -22.39
N GLU A 360 5.65 -4.46 -23.52
CA GLU A 360 6.12 -5.85 -23.67
C GLU A 360 7.27 -6.17 -22.71
N LEU A 361 8.22 -5.23 -22.48
CA LEU A 361 9.30 -5.42 -21.52
C LEU A 361 8.76 -5.45 -20.08
N LEU A 362 7.91 -4.51 -19.69
CA LEU A 362 7.32 -4.48 -18.36
C LEU A 362 6.48 -5.76 -18.11
N TYR A 363 5.70 -6.18 -19.11
CA TYR A 363 4.96 -7.43 -19.08
C TYR A 363 5.89 -8.65 -18.96
N ALA A 364 7.03 -8.67 -19.64
CA ALA A 364 8.01 -9.75 -19.52
C ALA A 364 8.46 -10.00 -18.07
N ALA A 365 8.51 -8.95 -17.24
CA ALA A 365 8.85 -9.08 -15.83
C ALA A 365 7.77 -9.80 -15.00
N THR A 366 6.52 -9.84 -15.48
CA THR A 366 5.42 -10.61 -14.87
C THR A 366 5.51 -12.11 -15.17
N LEU A 367 6.23 -12.48 -16.23
CA LEU A 367 6.38 -13.88 -16.69
C LEU A 367 7.44 -14.68 -15.91
N THR A 368 8.00 -14.11 -14.83
CA THR A 368 9.04 -14.77 -14.03
C THR A 368 8.91 -14.43 -12.55
N ASP A 369 9.24 -15.38 -11.68
CA ASP A 369 9.39 -15.14 -10.25
C ASP A 369 10.84 -14.83 -9.84
N ASN A 370 11.80 -14.97 -10.76
CA ASN A 370 13.20 -14.72 -10.47
C ASN A 370 13.48 -13.22 -10.41
N ASN A 371 13.75 -12.70 -9.21
CA ASN A 371 13.99 -11.27 -9.00
C ASN A 371 15.20 -10.72 -9.77
N ASN A 372 16.24 -11.52 -10.01
CA ASN A 372 17.39 -11.09 -10.81
C ASN A 372 17.02 -10.94 -12.29
N ARG A 373 16.14 -11.82 -12.82
CA ARG A 373 15.61 -11.65 -14.18
C ARG A 373 14.71 -10.42 -14.26
N LYS A 374 13.84 -10.18 -13.27
CA LYS A 374 13.05 -8.93 -13.19
C LYS A 374 13.94 -7.70 -13.21
N GLN A 375 15.01 -7.70 -12.41
CA GLN A 375 15.96 -6.59 -12.36
C GLN A 375 16.58 -6.33 -13.75
N ALA A 376 17.06 -7.38 -14.43
CA ALA A 376 17.63 -7.25 -15.78
C ALA A 376 16.62 -6.72 -16.82
N ILE A 377 15.35 -7.13 -16.71
CA ILE A 377 14.26 -6.64 -17.57
C ILE A 377 14.02 -5.14 -17.33
N TYR A 378 13.89 -4.72 -16.08
CA TYR A 378 13.69 -3.30 -15.77
C TYR A 378 14.92 -2.44 -16.10
N GLU A 379 16.13 -2.97 -15.97
CA GLU A 379 17.35 -2.33 -16.48
C GLU A 379 17.26 -2.10 -17.99
N ALA A 380 16.76 -3.08 -18.76
CA ALA A 380 16.50 -2.91 -20.20
C ALA A 380 15.44 -1.82 -20.47
N VAL A 381 14.37 -1.75 -19.67
CA VAL A 381 13.38 -0.66 -19.78
C VAL A 381 14.06 0.70 -19.58
N THR A 382 14.83 0.89 -18.50
CA THR A 382 15.51 2.17 -18.25
C THR A 382 16.54 2.53 -19.33
N LYS A 383 17.12 1.54 -20.00
CA LYS A 383 18.10 1.73 -21.08
C LYS A 383 17.45 2.14 -22.39
N TYR A 384 16.40 1.44 -22.82
CA TYR A 384 15.78 1.65 -24.13
C TYR A 384 14.64 2.68 -24.08
N TYR A 385 14.03 2.87 -22.92
CA TYR A 385 12.92 3.80 -22.67
C TYR A 385 13.24 4.74 -21.49
N PRO A 386 14.31 5.57 -21.57
CA PRO A 386 14.84 6.32 -20.43
C PRO A 386 13.93 7.43 -19.89
N ASN A 387 12.82 7.72 -20.55
CA ASN A 387 11.80 8.69 -20.13
C ASN A 387 10.56 8.03 -19.52
N ASP A 388 10.46 6.70 -19.53
CA ASP A 388 9.36 6.00 -18.87
C ASP A 388 9.69 5.82 -17.38
N TYR A 389 8.88 6.42 -16.52
CA TYR A 389 9.12 6.38 -15.07
C TYR A 389 8.94 4.97 -14.47
N ARG A 390 8.13 4.11 -15.11
CA ARG A 390 7.80 2.76 -14.62
C ARG A 390 9.05 1.88 -14.56
N GLY A 391 9.89 1.95 -15.58
CA GLY A 391 11.18 1.25 -15.61
C GLY A 391 12.08 1.57 -14.41
N TYR A 392 12.15 2.85 -14.01
CA TYR A 392 12.92 3.24 -12.82
C TYR A 392 12.22 2.82 -11.53
N ASN A 393 10.90 2.99 -11.43
CA ASN A 393 10.16 2.57 -10.24
C ASN A 393 10.35 1.07 -9.99
N ASP A 394 10.14 0.26 -11.03
CA ASP A 394 10.11 -1.19 -10.89
C ASP A 394 11.52 -1.80 -10.80
N LEU A 395 12.53 -1.14 -11.41
CA LEU A 395 13.93 -1.45 -11.12
C LEU A 395 14.24 -1.21 -9.63
N GLY A 396 13.77 -0.11 -9.07
CA GLY A 396 13.90 0.18 -7.65
C GLY A 396 13.22 -0.88 -6.78
N LEU A 397 12.06 -1.39 -7.20
CA LEU A 397 11.37 -2.50 -6.53
C LEU A 397 12.23 -3.77 -6.52
N ALA A 398 12.78 -4.18 -7.66
CA ALA A 398 13.64 -5.36 -7.73
C ALA A 398 14.89 -5.22 -6.84
N GLN A 399 15.48 -4.02 -6.79
CA GLN A 399 16.61 -3.71 -5.92
C GLN A 399 16.24 -3.70 -4.43
N TYR A 400 15.03 -3.23 -4.09
CA TYR A 400 14.49 -3.27 -2.74
C TYR A 400 14.38 -4.71 -2.22
N VAL A 401 13.87 -5.62 -3.04
CA VAL A 401 13.78 -7.06 -2.73
C VAL A 401 15.18 -7.66 -2.51
N ASN A 402 16.16 -7.22 -3.31
CA ASN A 402 17.58 -7.60 -3.15
C ASN A 402 18.28 -6.88 -1.97
N LYS A 403 17.56 -6.07 -1.18
CA LYS A 403 18.07 -5.24 -0.08
C LYS A 403 19.11 -4.20 -0.50
N ASP A 404 19.24 -3.90 -1.79
CA ASP A 404 20.03 -2.77 -2.29
C ASP A 404 19.20 -1.48 -2.20
N TYR A 405 18.94 -1.06 -0.96
CA TYR A 405 18.11 0.10 -0.65
C TYR A 405 18.69 1.42 -1.19
N LYS A 406 20.01 1.48 -1.36
CA LYS A 406 20.70 2.67 -1.90
C LYS A 406 20.39 2.85 -3.37
N SER A 407 20.52 1.79 -4.18
CA SER A 407 20.17 1.84 -5.60
C SER A 407 18.67 2.00 -5.78
N ALA A 408 17.87 1.31 -4.96
CA ALA A 408 16.41 1.41 -4.99
C ALA A 408 15.95 2.87 -4.81
N LEU A 409 16.47 3.55 -3.79
CA LEU A 409 16.14 4.97 -3.54
C LEU A 409 16.50 5.87 -4.72
N LYS A 410 17.68 5.67 -5.33
CA LYS A 410 18.11 6.44 -6.50
C LYS A 410 17.10 6.30 -7.65
N ASN A 411 16.64 5.07 -7.88
CA ASN A 411 15.68 4.76 -8.93
C ASN A 411 14.27 5.29 -8.62
N PHE A 412 13.77 5.15 -7.39
CA PHE A 412 12.49 5.76 -6.99
C PHE A 412 12.53 7.29 -7.09
N ASN A 413 13.64 7.93 -6.74
CA ASN A 413 13.82 9.38 -6.91
C ASN A 413 13.77 9.78 -8.39
N LYS A 414 14.40 8.99 -9.28
CA LYS A 414 14.35 9.25 -10.73
C LYS A 414 12.93 9.06 -11.28
N ALA A 415 12.22 8.03 -10.86
CA ALA A 415 10.82 7.80 -11.24
C ALA A 415 9.93 8.96 -10.80
N ALA A 416 10.05 9.39 -9.54
CA ALA A 416 9.29 10.54 -9.00
C ALA A 416 9.62 11.87 -9.70
N GLN A 417 10.83 12.01 -10.26
CA GLN A 417 11.20 13.17 -11.07
C GLN A 417 10.54 13.15 -12.44
N LEU A 418 10.51 11.98 -13.09
CA LEU A 418 9.90 11.80 -14.42
C LEU A 418 8.37 11.89 -14.38
N ALA A 419 7.75 11.40 -13.30
CA ALA A 419 6.32 11.46 -13.08
C ALA A 419 5.99 11.98 -11.66
N PRO A 420 5.97 13.32 -11.44
CA PRO A 420 5.74 13.90 -10.12
C PRO A 420 4.39 13.55 -9.48
N ASN A 421 3.40 13.22 -10.30
CA ASN A 421 2.04 12.87 -9.88
C ASN A 421 1.83 11.36 -9.69
N ALA A 422 2.81 10.51 -10.04
CA ALA A 422 2.73 9.07 -9.82
C ALA A 422 2.86 8.75 -8.33
N THR A 423 1.96 7.91 -7.80
CA THR A 423 1.87 7.58 -6.37
C THR A 423 2.78 6.41 -5.98
N GLU A 424 3.12 5.52 -6.92
CA GLU A 424 3.98 4.35 -6.73
C GLU A 424 5.37 4.75 -6.22
N PRO A 425 6.10 5.69 -6.87
CA PRO A 425 7.42 6.08 -6.40
C PRO A 425 7.37 6.75 -5.01
N LYS A 426 6.27 7.44 -4.67
CA LYS A 426 6.08 8.10 -3.37
C LYS A 426 5.94 7.08 -2.25
N MET A 427 5.12 6.04 -2.45
CA MET A 427 5.01 4.95 -1.48
C MET A 427 6.38 4.28 -1.25
N ASN A 428 7.10 4.03 -2.34
CA ASN A 428 8.39 3.34 -2.31
C ASN A 428 9.49 4.16 -1.63
N GLN A 429 9.51 5.48 -1.83
CA GLN A 429 10.36 6.41 -1.06
C GLN A 429 10.02 6.39 0.43
N GLY A 430 8.73 6.26 0.78
CA GLY A 430 8.28 6.13 2.16
C GLY A 430 8.80 4.87 2.84
N LEU A 431 8.81 3.74 2.14
CA LEU A 431 9.39 2.49 2.65
C LEU A 431 10.90 2.62 2.92
N ILE A 432 11.65 3.24 2.01
CA ILE A 432 13.08 3.53 2.24
C ILE A 432 13.28 4.46 3.44
N SER A 433 12.45 5.51 3.56
CA SER A 433 12.52 6.43 4.69
C SER A 433 12.27 5.71 6.02
N LEU A 434 11.32 4.77 6.02
CA LEU A 434 10.99 3.96 7.19
C LEU A 434 12.15 3.02 7.58
N LEU A 435 12.80 2.37 6.60
CA LEU A 435 14.01 1.57 6.82
C LEU A 435 15.15 2.40 7.41
N ASN A 436 15.28 3.66 6.96
CA ASN A 436 16.28 4.60 7.47
C ASN A 436 15.88 5.25 8.81
N LYS A 437 14.73 4.87 9.39
CA LYS A 437 14.16 5.46 10.62
C LYS A 437 13.85 6.96 10.51
N ASP A 438 13.72 7.49 9.30
CA ASP A 438 13.20 8.84 9.05
C ASP A 438 11.67 8.79 8.97
N TYR A 439 11.04 8.70 10.15
CA TYR A 439 9.58 8.58 10.28
C TYR A 439 8.85 9.81 9.73
N ASN A 440 9.45 10.99 9.81
CA ASN A 440 8.87 12.22 9.29
C ASN A 440 8.83 12.21 7.76
N ALA A 441 9.91 11.80 7.11
CA ALA A 441 9.93 11.62 5.65
C ALA A 441 9.02 10.49 5.19
N ALA A 442 8.98 9.38 5.92
CA ALA A 442 8.06 8.27 5.64
C ALA A 442 6.61 8.74 5.65
N ASN A 443 6.17 9.43 6.71
CA ASN A 443 4.80 9.93 6.84
C ASN A 443 4.41 10.89 5.70
N ARG A 444 5.29 11.82 5.31
CA ARG A 444 5.04 12.72 4.17
C ARG A 444 4.91 11.97 2.84
N SER A 445 5.77 10.98 2.64
CA SER A 445 5.80 10.18 1.41
C SER A 445 4.54 9.30 1.29
N PHE A 446 4.14 8.65 2.38
CA PHE A 446 2.90 7.88 2.44
C PHE A 446 1.65 8.75 2.27
N GLY A 447 1.64 9.97 2.84
CA GLY A 447 0.56 10.94 2.60
C GLY A 447 0.43 11.34 1.12
N SER A 448 1.55 11.35 0.38
CA SER A 448 1.59 11.64 -1.06
C SER A 448 1.28 10.43 -1.94
N ALA A 449 1.08 9.25 -1.35
CA ALA A 449 0.79 8.00 -2.06
C ALA A 449 -0.66 7.53 -1.84
N ALA A 450 -1.55 8.41 -1.38
CA ALA A 450 -2.94 8.06 -1.07
C ALA A 450 -3.63 7.36 -2.26
N GLY A 451 -4.34 6.27 -1.97
CA GLY A 451 -5.00 5.43 -2.98
C GLY A 451 -4.12 4.34 -3.59
N GLN A 452 -2.80 4.33 -3.32
CA GLN A 452 -1.90 3.31 -3.84
C GLN A 452 -2.21 1.92 -3.24
N GLN A 453 -2.24 0.91 -4.10
CA GLN A 453 -2.34 -0.47 -3.66
C GLN A 453 -1.13 -0.85 -2.78
N GLY A 454 -1.40 -1.51 -1.65
CA GLY A 454 -0.36 -1.90 -0.69
C GLY A 454 0.04 -0.81 0.31
N LEU A 455 -0.49 0.42 0.19
CA LEU A 455 -0.20 1.51 1.14
C LEU A 455 -0.57 1.15 2.59
N GLY A 456 -1.64 0.37 2.77
CA GLY A 456 -2.07 -0.11 4.09
C GLY A 456 -0.99 -0.92 4.82
N ASP A 457 -0.23 -1.74 4.10
CA ASP A 457 0.87 -2.51 4.68
C ASP A 457 2.02 -1.60 5.10
N ALA A 458 2.38 -0.63 4.26
CA ALA A 458 3.44 0.33 4.57
C ALA A 458 3.08 1.22 5.77
N LEU A 459 1.83 1.72 5.81
CA LEU A 459 1.31 2.48 6.95
C LEU A 459 1.20 1.63 8.21
N GLY A 460 0.81 0.36 8.09
CA GLY A 460 0.75 -0.57 9.21
C GLY A 460 2.11 -0.73 9.89
N VAL A 461 3.19 -0.92 9.11
CA VAL A 461 4.55 -0.97 9.66
C VAL A 461 4.96 0.38 10.25
N TYR A 462 4.63 1.49 9.59
CA TYR A 462 4.88 2.82 10.15
C TYR A 462 4.24 2.97 11.54
N TYR A 463 2.96 2.64 11.69
CA TYR A 463 2.27 2.73 12.98
C TYR A 463 2.86 1.78 14.05
N LEU A 464 3.29 0.58 13.65
CA LEU A 464 4.06 -0.31 14.54
C LEU A 464 5.31 0.40 15.07
N THR A 465 6.10 1.08 14.21
CA THR A 465 7.30 1.81 14.66
C THR A 465 6.99 3.01 15.58
N GLN A 466 5.78 3.57 15.48
CA GLN A 466 5.30 4.63 16.37
C GLN A 466 4.72 4.10 17.68
N GLY A 467 4.52 2.78 17.80
CA GLY A 467 3.87 2.13 18.94
C GLY A 467 2.35 2.21 18.92
N ASP A 468 1.74 2.74 17.85
CA ASP A 468 0.28 2.79 17.67
C ASP A 468 -0.21 1.48 17.03
N ASN A 469 -0.23 0.42 17.84
CA ASN A 469 -0.60 -0.91 17.36
C ASN A 469 -2.07 -0.99 16.91
N ALA A 470 -2.95 -0.14 17.46
CA ALA A 470 -4.35 -0.10 17.05
C ALA A 470 -4.51 0.52 15.66
N ALA A 471 -3.82 1.63 15.38
CA ALA A 471 -3.76 2.20 14.03
C ALA A 471 -3.09 1.23 13.05
N ALA A 472 -2.07 0.49 13.49
CA ALA A 472 -1.43 -0.53 12.67
C ALA A 472 -2.41 -1.63 12.23
N VAL A 473 -3.18 -2.21 13.16
CA VAL A 473 -4.20 -3.22 12.83
C VAL A 473 -5.22 -2.66 11.83
N LYS A 474 -5.67 -1.41 12.01
CA LYS A 474 -6.59 -0.76 11.08
C LYS A 474 -5.98 -0.58 9.69
N ALA A 475 -4.71 -0.18 9.61
CA ALA A 475 -4.02 0.06 8.35
C ALA A 475 -3.76 -1.25 7.57
N PHE A 476 -3.35 -2.32 8.25
CA PHE A 476 -3.20 -3.65 7.62
C PHE A 476 -4.53 -4.21 7.13
N GLY A 477 -5.64 -3.95 7.84
CA GLY A 477 -6.96 -4.44 7.45
C GLY A 477 -6.96 -5.97 7.29
N ASN A 478 -7.15 -6.45 6.05
CA ASN A 478 -7.24 -7.88 5.74
C ASN A 478 -5.90 -8.53 5.35
N SER A 479 -4.80 -7.80 5.33
CA SER A 479 -3.48 -8.30 4.91
C SER A 479 -3.03 -9.55 5.68
N LYS A 480 -2.42 -10.50 4.96
CA LYS A 480 -1.93 -11.78 5.49
C LYS A 480 -0.41 -11.78 5.55
N THR A 481 0.14 -10.89 6.37
CA THR A 481 1.60 -10.68 6.52
C THR A 481 2.05 -10.87 7.96
N ASN A 482 3.34 -11.10 8.15
CA ASN A 482 3.93 -11.20 9.49
C ASN A 482 3.76 -9.90 10.29
N ASN A 483 3.87 -8.73 9.64
CA ASN A 483 3.66 -7.45 10.31
C ASN A 483 2.19 -7.26 10.75
N ALA A 484 1.22 -7.69 9.94
CA ALA A 484 -0.19 -7.65 10.32
C ALA A 484 -0.47 -8.55 11.55
N ALA A 485 0.08 -9.76 11.56
CA ALA A 485 -0.01 -10.66 12.71
C ALA A 485 0.69 -10.09 13.95
N LEU A 486 1.85 -9.46 13.78
CA LEU A 486 2.56 -8.78 14.87
C LEU A 486 1.68 -7.71 15.52
N ALA A 487 1.04 -6.85 14.72
CA ALA A 487 0.13 -5.83 15.23
C ALA A 487 -1.01 -6.45 16.07
N GLN A 488 -1.59 -7.57 15.60
CA GLN A 488 -2.63 -8.32 16.31
C GLN A 488 -2.12 -8.97 17.61
N ILE A 489 -0.89 -9.49 17.65
CA ILE A 489 -0.25 -10.00 18.87
C ILE A 489 -0.05 -8.89 19.89
N LEU A 490 0.36 -7.70 19.44
CA LEU A 490 0.61 -6.54 20.31
C LEU A 490 -0.68 -5.93 20.86
N THR A 491 -1.79 -5.99 20.10
CA THR A 491 -3.13 -5.62 20.60
C THR A 491 -3.84 -6.74 21.36
N LYS A 492 -3.18 -7.91 21.51
CA LYS A 492 -3.69 -9.10 22.21
C LYS A 492 -4.90 -9.77 21.52
N ASP A 493 -5.12 -9.49 20.24
CA ASP A 493 -6.07 -10.24 19.40
C ASP A 493 -5.41 -11.52 18.87
N TYR A 494 -5.22 -12.47 19.77
CA TYR A 494 -4.54 -13.73 19.49
C TYR A 494 -5.30 -14.63 18.51
N SER A 495 -6.63 -14.48 18.44
CA SER A 495 -7.45 -15.23 17.48
C SER A 495 -7.20 -14.74 16.06
N ALA A 496 -7.24 -13.41 15.85
CA ALA A 496 -6.91 -12.82 14.56
C ALA A 496 -5.46 -13.12 14.16
N ALA A 497 -4.51 -12.96 15.08
CA ALA A 497 -3.09 -13.26 14.84
C ALA A 497 -2.89 -14.70 14.34
N LYS A 498 -3.53 -15.67 14.99
CA LYS A 498 -3.48 -17.09 14.59
C LYS A 498 -3.97 -17.28 13.15
N ASN A 499 -5.12 -16.70 12.81
CA ASN A 499 -5.71 -16.83 11.48
C ASN A 499 -4.86 -16.14 10.40
N THR A 500 -4.30 -14.97 10.72
CA THR A 500 -3.40 -14.23 9.81
C THR A 500 -2.12 -15.01 9.53
N LEU A 501 -1.45 -15.55 10.57
CA LEU A 501 -0.24 -16.35 10.42
C LEU A 501 -0.47 -17.64 9.62
N ALA A 502 -1.60 -18.30 9.83
CA ALA A 502 -1.97 -19.50 9.08
C ALA A 502 -2.25 -19.24 7.59
N ALA A 503 -2.57 -17.99 7.22
CA ALA A 503 -2.90 -17.58 5.87
C ALA A 503 -1.74 -16.87 5.14
N VAL A 504 -0.55 -16.77 5.74
CA VAL A 504 0.64 -16.24 5.06
C VAL A 504 1.00 -17.19 3.92
N ALA A 505 1.00 -16.69 2.69
CA ALA A 505 1.18 -17.53 1.48
C ALA A 505 2.52 -18.27 1.45
N ASN A 506 3.60 -17.62 1.90
CA ASN A 506 4.94 -18.19 1.96
C ASN A 506 5.49 -18.08 3.40
N PRO A 507 5.08 -18.98 4.33
CA PRO A 507 5.55 -18.95 5.71
C PRO A 507 7.07 -19.06 5.78
N ASN A 508 7.69 -18.18 6.57
CA ASN A 508 9.15 -18.14 6.74
C ASN A 508 9.54 -18.20 8.23
N ALA A 509 10.83 -18.08 8.52
CA ALA A 509 11.35 -18.14 9.88
C ALA A 509 10.61 -17.17 10.84
N THR A 510 10.36 -15.93 10.39
CA THR A 510 9.60 -14.92 11.15
C THR A 510 8.14 -15.34 11.39
N THR A 511 7.47 -15.96 10.42
CA THR A 511 6.10 -16.47 10.59
C THR A 511 6.03 -17.50 11.71
N TYR A 512 6.98 -18.45 11.73
CA TYR A 512 7.05 -19.46 12.79
C TYR A 512 7.48 -18.85 14.13
N TYR A 513 8.39 -17.87 14.14
CA TYR A 513 8.79 -17.18 15.36
C TYR A 513 7.61 -16.43 16.01
N LEU A 514 6.82 -15.69 15.23
CA LEU A 514 5.60 -15.02 15.72
C LEU A 514 4.54 -16.03 16.19
N THR A 515 4.42 -17.17 15.52
CA THR A 515 3.55 -18.27 15.97
C THR A 515 4.02 -18.85 17.31
N ALA A 516 5.34 -18.90 17.54
CA ALA A 516 5.91 -19.32 18.81
C ALA A 516 5.62 -18.31 19.92
N VAL A 517 5.79 -17.00 19.65
CA VAL A 517 5.43 -15.91 20.58
C VAL A 517 3.94 -15.99 20.94
N LEU A 518 3.07 -16.19 19.95
CA LEU A 518 1.64 -16.42 20.17
C LEU A 518 1.39 -17.61 21.10
N GLY A 519 2.14 -18.71 20.94
CA GLY A 519 2.08 -19.88 21.82
C GLY A 519 2.51 -19.56 23.25
N ALA A 520 3.59 -18.82 23.43
CA ALA A 520 4.06 -18.39 24.74
C ALA A 520 3.01 -17.51 25.45
N ARG A 521 2.49 -16.49 24.76
CA ARG A 521 1.48 -15.55 25.31
C ARG A 521 0.14 -16.21 25.61
N THR A 522 -0.17 -17.34 24.98
CA THR A 522 -1.39 -18.14 25.23
C THR A 522 -1.14 -19.35 26.14
N ASN A 523 0.04 -19.45 26.77
CA ASN A 523 0.47 -20.59 27.60
C ASN A 523 0.41 -21.96 26.89
N ASN A 524 0.48 -21.98 25.55
CA ASN A 524 0.58 -23.20 24.76
C ASN A 524 2.06 -23.51 24.47
N THR A 525 2.72 -24.13 25.44
CA THR A 525 4.17 -24.45 25.39
C THR A 525 4.53 -25.41 24.25
N ALA A 526 3.63 -26.34 23.89
CA ALA A 526 3.83 -27.24 22.76
C ALA A 526 3.84 -26.49 21.42
N MET A 527 2.90 -25.55 21.23
CA MET A 527 2.87 -24.69 20.04
C MET A 527 4.10 -23.77 19.99
N ALA A 528 4.49 -23.19 21.14
CA ALA A 528 5.69 -22.37 21.24
C ALA A 528 6.95 -23.14 20.82
N ALA A 529 7.22 -24.28 21.46
CA ALA A 529 8.43 -25.07 21.21
C ALA A 529 8.50 -25.62 19.77
N SER A 530 7.40 -26.16 19.25
CA SER A 530 7.38 -26.74 17.90
C SER A 530 7.59 -25.70 16.80
N ASN A 531 6.99 -24.51 16.92
CA ASN A 531 7.19 -23.44 15.93
C ASN A 531 8.52 -22.74 16.10
N LEU A 532 9.03 -22.59 17.32
CA LEU A 532 10.36 -22.04 17.55
C LEU A 532 11.45 -22.93 16.94
N LYS A 533 11.32 -24.26 17.06
CA LYS A 533 12.20 -25.22 16.39
C LYS A 533 12.17 -25.05 14.87
N LYS A 534 11.00 -24.86 14.27
CA LYS A 534 10.86 -24.61 12.82
C LYS A 534 11.50 -23.28 12.41
N ALA A 535 11.30 -22.22 13.20
CA ALA A 535 11.90 -20.91 12.96
C ALA A 535 13.44 -21.01 12.94
N ILE A 536 14.03 -21.67 13.94
CA ILE A 536 15.48 -21.88 14.05
C ILE A 536 16.02 -22.77 12.91
N ALA A 537 15.26 -23.78 12.47
CA ALA A 537 15.67 -24.62 11.35
C ALA A 537 15.74 -23.84 10.02
N LEU A 538 14.88 -22.84 9.83
CA LEU A 538 14.88 -21.98 8.65
C LEU A 538 15.89 -20.83 8.75
N ASP A 539 16.10 -20.30 9.95
CA ASP A 539 17.10 -19.28 10.24
C ASP A 539 17.79 -19.58 11.59
N PRO A 540 18.98 -20.22 11.56
CA PRO A 540 19.72 -20.57 12.77
C PRO A 540 20.12 -19.37 13.64
N SER A 541 20.16 -18.16 13.08
CA SER A 541 20.48 -16.95 13.86
C SER A 541 19.41 -16.66 14.94
N LEU A 542 18.17 -17.11 14.72
CA LEU A 542 17.07 -16.95 15.67
C LEU A 542 17.26 -17.75 16.96
N ALA A 543 18.16 -18.74 17.01
CA ALA A 543 18.45 -19.47 18.24
C ALA A 543 19.00 -18.57 19.34
N THR A 544 19.90 -17.65 18.99
CA THR A 544 20.48 -16.69 19.94
C THR A 544 19.44 -15.67 20.39
N ASN A 545 18.59 -15.21 19.46
CA ASN A 545 17.49 -14.30 19.79
C ASN A 545 16.52 -14.97 20.77
N ALA A 546 16.09 -16.20 20.47
CA ALA A 546 15.16 -16.95 21.30
C ALA A 546 15.68 -17.25 22.72
N LEU A 547 17.00 -17.45 22.88
CA LEU A 547 17.63 -17.65 24.19
C LEU A 547 17.62 -16.39 25.07
N ASN A 548 17.57 -15.21 24.45
CA ASN A 548 17.54 -13.92 25.13
C ASN A 548 16.12 -13.34 25.23
N ASP A 549 15.18 -13.87 24.46
CA ASP A 549 13.80 -13.39 24.40
C ASP A 549 12.98 -13.87 25.61
N LEU A 550 12.48 -12.91 26.38
CA LEU A 550 11.68 -13.18 27.58
C LEU A 550 10.36 -13.89 27.28
N GLU A 551 9.85 -13.79 26.05
CA GLU A 551 8.67 -14.55 25.59
C GLU A 551 8.88 -16.05 25.80
N PHE A 552 10.11 -16.54 25.68
CA PHE A 552 10.44 -17.97 25.78
C PHE A 552 11.07 -18.38 27.10
N SER A 553 10.96 -17.55 28.15
CA SER A 553 11.49 -17.86 29.50
C SER A 553 10.98 -19.18 30.10
N LYS A 554 9.82 -19.68 29.64
CA LYS A 554 9.22 -20.97 30.06
C LYS A 554 9.52 -22.14 29.13
N ILE A 555 10.30 -21.92 28.07
CA ILE A 555 10.64 -22.93 27.06
C ILE A 555 12.11 -23.31 27.21
N ASP A 556 12.42 -24.61 27.18
CA ASP A 556 13.81 -25.08 27.14
C ASP A 556 14.39 -24.92 25.73
N VAL A 557 14.70 -23.66 25.36
CA VAL A 557 15.24 -23.31 24.04
C VAL A 557 16.54 -24.08 23.75
N LYS A 558 17.37 -24.37 24.76
CA LYS A 558 18.63 -25.10 24.58
C LYS A 558 18.42 -26.51 24.05
N SER A 559 17.31 -27.15 24.40
CA SER A 559 16.96 -28.48 23.87
C SER A 559 16.54 -28.46 22.40
N LEU A 560 16.09 -27.31 21.88
CA LEU A 560 15.59 -27.14 20.51
C LEU A 560 16.68 -26.83 19.48
N VAL A 561 17.86 -26.41 19.96
CA VAL A 561 19.04 -26.03 19.15
C VAL A 561 19.97 -27.22 18.89
N LYS A 562 19.74 -28.36 19.57
CA LYS A 562 20.42 -29.64 19.29
C LYS A 562 19.79 -30.34 18.10
#